data_AF-A0A7S3LVL0-F1
#
_entry.id   AF-A0A7S3LVL0-F1
#
_cell.length_a   1.000
_cell.length_b   1.000
_cell.length_c   1.000
_cell.angle_alpha   90.00
_cell.angle_beta   90.00
_cell.angle_gamma   90.00
#
_symmetry.space_group_name_H-M   'P 1'
#
loop_
_entity.id
_entity.type
_entity.pdbx_description
1 polymer ?
#
loop_
_entity_poly.entity_id
_entity_poly.type
_entity_poly.pdbx_seq_one_letter_code
_entity_poly.pdbx_strand_id
1 'polypeptide(L)'
;MKDYEKSGPFGATVLSRMKSTQMGRLKNLIESFSHQVLQDKQLVLVIDVVSGDVVDEVMSAVKSTILSESSDITVLVHSGPVFPFHIASSLCRLLQLADEHTTIRHHFITEFYPSYEYGPHFLDDQLDAFIYTDATIVGKSRHFERDGSVSRSGEEHEFVEKLLPGTAMTSLSLLEHICSLRELPPTTSFKHYATDRYDFAIK
;
A
#
# COMPACT_ATOMS: atom_id res chain seq x y z
N MET A 1 -12.87 16.39 -17.36
CA MET A 1 -11.77 15.51 -17.82
C MET A 1 -10.52 15.95 -17.10
N LYS A 2 -10.17 15.27 -16.00
CA LYS A 2 -9.10 15.69 -15.08
C LYS A 2 -7.73 15.33 -15.66
N ASP A 3 -6.68 16.01 -15.20
CA ASP A 3 -5.30 15.88 -15.70
C ASP A 3 -4.70 14.45 -15.58
N TYR A 4 -5.39 13.50 -14.93
CA TYR A 4 -4.97 12.11 -14.80
C TYR A 4 -4.94 11.34 -16.12
N GLU A 5 -5.76 11.72 -17.11
CA GLU A 5 -5.70 11.12 -18.46
C GLU A 5 -4.42 11.51 -19.22
N LYS A 6 -3.67 12.51 -18.73
CA LYS A 6 -2.43 12.99 -19.34
C LYS A 6 -1.16 12.52 -18.62
N SER A 7 -1.29 11.84 -17.49
CA SER A 7 -0.17 11.49 -16.60
C SER A 7 0.09 9.99 -16.57
N GLY A 8 0.88 9.49 -17.52
CA GLY A 8 1.44 8.13 -17.48
C GLY A 8 0.40 6.99 -17.57
N PRO A 9 0.84 5.73 -17.46
CA PRO A 9 -0.06 4.60 -17.44
C PRO A 9 -0.84 4.58 -16.11
N PHE A 10 -2.13 4.26 -16.19
CA PHE A 10 -3.06 4.25 -15.06
C PHE A 10 -2.86 2.99 -14.21
N GLY A 11 -1.75 2.98 -13.47
CA GLY A 11 -1.32 1.87 -12.61
C GLY A 11 -1.06 2.31 -11.18
N ALA A 12 -0.67 1.35 -10.34
CA ALA A 12 -0.41 1.58 -8.92
C ALA A 12 0.91 0.95 -8.45
N THR A 13 1.68 1.69 -7.65
CA THR A 13 2.80 1.15 -6.89
C THR A 13 2.36 0.86 -5.46
N VAL A 14 2.43 -0.41 -5.08
CA VAL A 14 2.24 -0.92 -3.73
C VAL A 14 3.58 -0.87 -3.01
N LEU A 15 3.66 -0.11 -1.94
CA LEU A 15 4.76 -0.17 -0.99
C LEU A 15 4.39 -1.16 0.11
N SER A 16 5.31 -2.01 0.51
CA SER A 16 5.06 -2.91 1.63
C SER A 16 6.30 -3.03 2.50
N ARG A 17 6.06 -3.22 3.80
CA ARG A 17 7.11 -3.38 4.80
C ARG A 17 6.84 -4.61 5.62
N MET A 18 7.88 -5.40 5.86
CA MET A 18 7.83 -6.49 6.82
C MET A 18 9.13 -6.64 7.57
N LYS A 19 9.06 -7.23 8.75
CA LYS A 19 10.25 -7.69 9.47
C LYS A 19 10.64 -9.09 9.01
N SER A 20 11.92 -9.44 9.06
CA SER A 20 12.41 -10.81 8.84
C SER A 20 11.72 -11.84 9.75
N THR A 21 11.29 -11.46 10.95
CA THR A 21 10.49 -12.32 11.84
C THR A 21 9.06 -12.59 11.35
N GLN A 22 8.59 -11.89 10.31
CA GLN A 22 7.27 -12.03 9.72
C GLN A 22 7.28 -12.82 8.40
N MET A 23 8.38 -13.51 8.06
CA MET A 23 8.53 -14.23 6.79
C MET A 23 7.41 -15.25 6.52
N GLY A 24 6.78 -15.81 7.56
CA GLY A 24 5.59 -16.67 7.40
C GLY A 24 4.37 -15.98 6.77
N ARG A 25 4.36 -14.64 6.70
CA ARG A 25 3.32 -13.83 6.06
C ARG A 25 3.67 -13.36 4.64
N LEU A 26 4.90 -13.60 4.19
CA LEU A 26 5.35 -13.17 2.85
C LEU A 26 4.44 -13.74 1.76
N LYS A 27 4.10 -15.03 1.87
CA LYS A 27 3.22 -15.70 0.90
C LYS A 27 1.88 -14.97 0.74
N ASN A 28 1.23 -14.61 1.84
CA ASN A 28 -0.05 -13.90 1.81
C ASN A 28 0.05 -12.54 1.11
N LEU A 29 1.14 -11.80 1.37
CA LEU A 29 1.40 -10.52 0.72
C LEU A 29 1.58 -10.70 -0.79
N ILE A 30 2.40 -11.67 -1.20
CA ILE A 30 2.68 -11.95 -2.61
C ILE A 30 1.41 -12.43 -3.33
N GLU A 31 0.61 -13.28 -2.70
CA GLU A 31 -0.69 -13.73 -3.26
C GLU A 31 -1.66 -12.55 -3.38
N SER A 32 -1.77 -11.72 -2.34
CA SER A 32 -2.61 -10.50 -2.35
C SER A 32 -2.20 -9.52 -3.44
N PHE A 33 -0.92 -9.39 -3.74
CA PHE A 33 -0.45 -8.57 -4.86
C PHE A 33 -0.69 -9.24 -6.21
N SER A 34 -0.31 -10.52 -6.34
CA SER A 34 -0.30 -11.23 -7.62
C SER A 34 -1.70 -11.45 -8.18
N HIS A 35 -2.71 -11.65 -7.34
CA HIS A 35 -4.08 -11.88 -7.78
C HIS A 35 -4.85 -10.59 -8.15
N GLN A 36 -4.23 -9.41 -8.02
CA GLN A 36 -4.90 -8.15 -8.35
C GLN A 36 -5.18 -8.12 -9.84
N VAL A 37 -6.42 -7.79 -10.22
CA VAL A 37 -6.88 -7.74 -11.61
C VAL A 37 -6.18 -6.62 -12.39
N LEU A 38 -5.81 -5.53 -11.70
CA LEU A 38 -5.01 -4.44 -12.26
C LEU A 38 -3.71 -4.97 -12.88
N GLN A 39 -3.52 -4.78 -14.19
CA GLN A 39 -2.36 -5.30 -14.91
C GLN A 39 -1.11 -4.46 -14.64
N ASP A 40 -1.22 -3.14 -14.72
CA ASP A 40 -0.10 -2.23 -14.51
C ASP A 40 0.06 -1.92 -13.02
N LYS A 41 0.84 -2.75 -12.34
CA LYS A 41 1.09 -2.65 -10.91
C LYS A 41 2.54 -2.95 -10.58
N GLN A 42 3.04 -2.38 -9.49
CA GLN A 42 4.38 -2.63 -8.97
C GLN A 42 4.27 -2.91 -7.47
N LEU A 43 5.06 -3.85 -6.96
CA LEU A 43 5.29 -4.05 -5.54
C LEU A 43 6.74 -3.68 -5.23
N VAL A 44 6.94 -2.77 -4.28
CA VAL A 44 8.23 -2.54 -3.64
C VAL A 44 8.12 -3.04 -2.20
N LEU A 45 8.76 -4.18 -1.94
CA LEU A 45 8.79 -4.84 -0.64
C LEU A 45 10.09 -4.50 0.09
N VAL A 46 9.99 -3.82 1.23
CA VAL A 46 11.09 -3.60 2.15
C VAL A 46 11.04 -4.62 3.28
N ILE A 47 12.14 -5.35 3.46
CA ILE A 47 12.31 -6.32 4.55
C ILE A 47 13.34 -5.78 5.54
N ASP A 48 12.87 -5.43 6.73
CA ASP A 48 13.74 -5.05 7.84
C ASP A 48 14.32 -6.30 8.49
N VAL A 49 15.65 -6.42 8.45
CA VAL A 49 16.38 -7.51 9.10
C VAL A 49 16.52 -7.19 10.58
N VAL A 50 15.89 -8.00 11.42
CA VAL A 50 15.97 -7.86 12.87
C VAL A 50 17.33 -8.37 13.36
N SER A 51 17.85 -7.76 14.42
CA SER A 51 19.14 -8.14 15.02
C SER A 51 19.20 -9.65 15.31
N GLY A 52 20.20 -10.33 14.74
CA GLY A 52 20.41 -11.77 14.87
C GLY A 52 20.10 -12.57 13.60
N ASP A 53 19.34 -12.00 12.67
CA ASP A 53 19.06 -12.63 11.37
C ASP A 53 20.19 -12.39 10.38
N VAL A 54 20.47 -13.39 9.54
CA VAL A 54 21.47 -13.31 8.47
C VAL A 54 20.80 -12.86 7.18
N VAL A 55 21.27 -11.76 6.59
CA VAL A 55 20.71 -11.15 5.36
C VAL A 55 20.57 -12.18 4.22
N ASP A 56 21.58 -13.03 4.03
CA ASP A 56 21.60 -14.03 2.96
C ASP A 56 20.51 -15.11 3.16
N GLU A 57 20.21 -15.48 4.40
CA GLU A 57 19.14 -16.43 4.71
C GLU A 57 17.76 -15.83 4.43
N VAL A 58 17.57 -14.56 4.83
CA VAL A 58 16.34 -13.81 4.51
C VAL A 58 16.15 -13.73 3.00
N MET A 59 17.20 -13.35 2.26
CA MET A 59 17.14 -13.27 0.80
C MET A 59 16.89 -14.62 0.13
N SER A 60 17.46 -15.69 0.66
CA SER A 60 17.21 -17.06 0.18
C SER A 60 15.72 -17.44 0.36
N ALA A 61 15.16 -17.18 1.54
CA ALA A 61 13.75 -17.45 1.81
C ALA A 61 12.82 -16.60 0.93
N VAL A 62 13.16 -15.34 0.69
CA VAL A 62 12.41 -14.48 -0.24
C VAL A 62 12.43 -15.04 -1.66
N LYS A 63 13.62 -15.39 -2.17
CA LYS A 63 13.77 -15.96 -3.52
C LYS A 63 13.05 -17.30 -3.69
N SER A 64 12.91 -18.09 -2.62
CA SER A 64 12.11 -19.31 -2.67
C SER A 64 10.60 -19.05 -2.73
N THR A 65 10.14 -17.89 -2.25
CA THR A 65 8.72 -17.53 -2.19
C THR A 65 8.29 -16.73 -3.42
N ILE A 66 9.13 -15.77 -3.82
CA ILE A 66 8.92 -14.95 -5.01
C ILE A 66 9.59 -15.69 -6.16
N LEU A 67 8.78 -16.20 -7.08
CA LEU A 67 9.28 -16.76 -8.34
C LEU A 67 10.21 -15.71 -8.96
N SER A 68 11.47 -16.10 -9.19
CA SER A 68 12.62 -15.22 -9.49
C SER A 68 12.50 -14.31 -10.71
N GLU A 69 11.34 -14.31 -11.38
CA GLU A 69 11.09 -13.67 -12.67
C GLU A 69 9.93 -12.66 -12.65
N SER A 70 9.31 -12.36 -11.50
CA SER A 70 8.27 -11.33 -11.45
C SER A 70 8.88 -9.93 -11.58
N SER A 71 8.82 -9.35 -12.80
CA SER A 71 9.32 -8.00 -13.11
C SER A 71 8.61 -6.89 -12.33
N ASP A 72 7.46 -7.19 -11.75
CA ASP A 72 6.64 -6.22 -11.03
C ASP A 72 6.96 -6.15 -9.54
N ILE A 73 7.85 -7.02 -9.04
CA ILE A 73 8.20 -7.09 -7.62
C ILE A 73 9.67 -6.72 -7.43
N THR A 74 9.92 -5.64 -6.71
CA THR A 74 11.23 -5.24 -6.21
C THR A 74 11.33 -5.56 -4.73
N VAL A 75 12.39 -6.26 -4.32
CA VAL A 75 12.67 -6.51 -2.90
C VAL A 75 13.90 -5.74 -2.47
N LEU A 76 13.76 -5.00 -1.39
CA LEU A 76 14.82 -4.26 -0.72
C LEU A 76 15.02 -4.86 0.67
N VAL A 77 16.25 -5.21 1.02
CA VAL A 77 16.57 -5.69 2.37
C VAL A 77 17.29 -4.59 3.12
N HIS A 78 16.71 -4.20 4.25
CA HIS A 78 17.19 -3.11 5.07
C HIS A 78 17.73 -3.64 6.41
N SER A 79 19.03 -3.50 6.63
CA SER A 79 19.69 -3.77 7.91
C SER A 79 19.96 -2.46 8.63
N GLY A 80 18.95 -1.88 9.26
CA GLY A 80 19.02 -0.58 9.94
C GLY A 80 18.04 -0.49 11.11
N PRO A 81 18.04 0.63 11.86
CA PRO A 81 17.14 0.80 12.99
C PRO A 81 15.68 0.70 12.56
N VAL A 82 14.92 -0.16 13.26
CA VAL A 82 13.48 -0.34 13.01
C VAL A 82 12.73 0.87 13.57
N PHE A 83 12.22 1.71 12.67
CA PHE A 83 11.47 2.91 13.06
C PHE A 83 10.04 2.58 13.53
N PRO A 84 9.46 3.39 14.45
CA PRO A 84 8.09 3.21 14.93
C PRO A 84 7.05 3.37 13.81
N PHE A 85 5.95 2.61 13.92
CA PHE A 85 4.81 2.64 13.01
C PHE A 85 3.94 3.88 13.26
N HIS A 86 4.20 4.97 12.54
CA HIS A 86 3.19 6.01 12.32
C HIS A 86 2.88 6.00 10.81
N ILE A 87 1.61 5.93 10.40
CA ILE A 87 1.23 5.58 9.00
C ILE A 87 1.87 6.53 7.97
N ALA A 88 1.78 7.84 8.21
CA ALA A 88 2.42 8.83 7.34
C ALA A 88 3.97 8.72 7.39
N SER A 89 4.57 8.40 8.54
CA SER A 89 6.02 8.22 8.62
C SER A 89 6.48 6.90 8.00
N SER A 90 5.64 5.85 8.01
CA SER A 90 5.92 4.54 7.42
C SER A 90 5.96 4.65 5.91
N LEU A 91 4.89 5.16 5.29
CA LEU A 91 4.83 5.38 3.84
C LEU A 91 5.91 6.35 3.35
N CYS A 92 6.16 7.45 4.05
CA CYS A 92 7.23 8.37 3.67
C CYS A 92 8.62 7.74 3.74
N ARG A 93 8.88 6.92 4.76
CA ARG A 93 10.16 6.22 4.87
C ARG A 93 10.29 5.13 3.81
N LEU A 94 9.22 4.41 3.51
CA LEU A 94 9.20 3.42 2.44
C LEU A 94 9.43 4.06 1.09
N LEU A 95 8.82 5.22 0.83
CA LEU A 95 9.08 5.99 -0.38
C LEU A 95 10.54 6.39 -0.47
N GLN A 96 11.12 6.96 0.60
CA GLN A 96 12.54 7.33 0.62
C GLN A 96 13.47 6.13 0.37
N LEU A 97 13.22 4.98 1.02
CA LEU A 97 13.99 3.76 0.79
C LEU A 97 13.80 3.23 -0.63
N ALA A 98 12.60 3.35 -1.19
CA ALA A 98 12.35 2.96 -2.57
C ALA A 98 13.12 3.86 -3.54
N ASP A 99 13.06 5.18 -3.38
CA ASP A 99 13.75 6.15 -4.24
C ASP A 99 15.27 5.99 -4.24
N GLU A 100 15.85 5.52 -3.14
CA GLU A 100 17.29 5.23 -3.03
C GLU A 100 17.72 4.00 -3.85
N HIS A 101 16.79 3.09 -4.19
CA HIS A 101 17.13 1.76 -4.71
C HIS A 101 16.35 1.31 -5.95
N THR A 102 15.24 1.95 -6.29
CA THR A 102 14.37 1.58 -7.41
C THR A 102 13.61 2.77 -7.95
N THR A 103 13.03 2.62 -9.15
CA THR A 103 12.15 3.62 -9.74
C THR A 103 10.70 3.31 -9.41
N ILE A 104 10.02 4.25 -8.77
CA ILE A 104 8.56 4.24 -8.61
C ILE A 104 7.94 4.49 -9.99
N ARG A 105 7.21 3.50 -10.52
CA ARG A 105 6.71 3.53 -11.90
C ARG A 105 5.39 4.28 -12.07
N HIS A 106 4.60 4.43 -11.00
CA HIS A 106 3.21 4.84 -11.10
C HIS A 106 2.91 6.13 -10.34
N HIS A 107 1.86 6.83 -10.81
CA HIS A 107 1.37 8.03 -10.16
C HIS A 107 0.62 7.74 -8.86
N PHE A 108 0.01 6.57 -8.71
CA PHE A 108 -0.75 6.21 -7.52
C PHE A 108 0.04 5.25 -6.62
N ILE A 109 0.06 5.57 -5.33
CA ILE A 109 0.82 4.86 -4.30
C ILE A 109 -0.15 4.35 -3.23
N THR A 110 0.03 3.10 -2.81
CA THR A 110 -0.70 2.51 -1.68
C THR A 110 0.22 1.64 -0.84
N GLU A 111 -0.22 1.26 0.36
CA GLU A 111 0.50 0.36 1.24
C GLU A 111 -0.22 -0.99 1.37
N PHE A 112 0.52 -2.09 1.22
CA PHE A 112 0.02 -3.40 1.64
C PHE A 112 0.67 -3.82 2.96
N TYR A 113 -0.14 -4.18 3.94
CA TYR A 113 0.33 -4.79 5.17
C TYR A 113 0.38 -6.31 5.02
N PRO A 114 1.49 -6.97 5.41
CA PRO A 114 1.61 -8.44 5.34
C PRO A 114 0.58 -9.21 6.18
N SER A 115 -0.08 -8.55 7.14
CA SER A 115 -1.15 -9.15 7.96
C SER A 115 -2.50 -9.18 7.27
N TYR A 116 -2.69 -8.41 6.20
CA TYR A 116 -4.00 -8.20 5.60
C TYR A 116 -4.16 -9.05 4.34
N GLU A 117 -5.41 -9.39 4.06
CA GLU A 117 -5.81 -10.06 2.81
C GLU A 117 -6.60 -9.06 1.98
N TYR A 118 -6.03 -8.70 0.84
CA TYR A 118 -6.62 -7.77 -0.11
C TYR A 118 -7.42 -8.58 -1.13
N GLY A 119 -8.62 -8.14 -1.51
CA GLY A 119 -9.39 -8.78 -2.58
C GLY A 119 -8.80 -8.47 -3.96
N PRO A 120 -9.12 -9.26 -5.01
CA PRO A 120 -8.55 -9.12 -6.36
C PRO A 120 -8.88 -7.79 -7.05
N HIS A 121 -9.94 -7.10 -6.61
CA HIS A 121 -10.37 -5.79 -7.12
C HIS A 121 -10.03 -4.64 -6.16
N PHE A 122 -9.00 -4.80 -5.33
CA PHE A 122 -8.70 -3.78 -4.33
C PHE A 122 -8.05 -2.54 -4.95
N LEU A 123 -7.16 -2.71 -5.93
CA LEU A 123 -6.43 -1.59 -6.55
C LEU A 123 -7.25 -0.86 -7.62
N ASP A 124 -7.92 -1.58 -8.51
CA ASP A 124 -8.72 -1.01 -9.60
C ASP A 124 -9.92 -0.21 -9.08
N ASP A 125 -10.62 -0.69 -8.06
CA ASP A 125 -11.74 0.02 -7.41
C ASP A 125 -11.32 1.39 -6.83
N GLN A 126 -10.13 1.46 -6.23
CA GLN A 126 -9.59 2.72 -5.71
C GLN A 126 -9.14 3.67 -6.81
N LEU A 127 -8.51 3.14 -7.86
CA LEU A 127 -8.11 3.92 -9.03
C LEU A 127 -9.34 4.51 -9.74
N ASP A 128 -10.39 3.72 -9.92
CA ASP A 128 -11.66 4.17 -10.51
C ASP A 128 -12.29 5.30 -9.68
N ALA A 129 -12.24 5.22 -8.35
CA ALA A 129 -12.75 6.30 -7.50
C ALA A 129 -12.04 7.64 -7.74
N PHE A 130 -10.75 7.68 -8.06
CA PHE A 130 -10.06 8.92 -8.43
C PHE A 130 -10.56 9.52 -9.76
N ILE A 131 -11.09 8.69 -10.67
CA ILE A 131 -11.67 9.14 -11.94
C ILE A 131 -13.00 9.88 -11.67
N TYR A 132 -13.84 9.31 -10.81
CA TYR A 132 -15.23 9.78 -10.62
C TYR A 132 -15.43 10.73 -9.45
N THR A 133 -14.43 10.89 -8.57
CA THR A 133 -14.50 11.76 -7.38
C THR A 133 -13.38 12.79 -7.37
N ASP A 134 -13.51 13.84 -6.56
CA ASP A 134 -12.43 14.79 -6.25
C ASP A 134 -11.70 14.45 -4.94
N ALA A 135 -11.67 13.17 -4.59
CA ALA A 135 -10.90 12.66 -3.47
C ALA A 135 -9.39 12.92 -3.68
N THR A 136 -8.71 13.23 -2.59
CA THR A 136 -7.25 13.30 -2.54
C THR A 136 -6.64 11.99 -2.07
N ILE A 137 -7.38 11.22 -1.27
CA ILE A 137 -6.98 9.91 -0.76
C ILE A 137 -8.22 9.02 -0.83
N VAL A 138 -8.05 7.82 -1.40
CA VAL A 138 -9.09 6.80 -1.49
C VAL A 138 -8.69 5.63 -0.58
N GLY A 139 -9.64 4.86 -0.04
CA GLY A 139 -9.32 3.64 0.70
C GLY A 139 -10.56 2.85 1.09
N LYS A 140 -10.49 2.07 2.17
CA LYS A 140 -11.64 1.41 2.80
C LYS A 140 -12.11 2.21 4.01
N SER A 141 -13.41 2.22 4.27
CA SER A 141 -13.95 2.83 5.48
C SER A 141 -13.57 2.03 6.73
N ARG A 142 -13.71 2.64 7.91
CA ARG A 142 -13.51 1.95 9.19
C ARG A 142 -14.67 1.01 9.58
N HIS A 143 -15.75 0.96 8.80
CA HIS A 143 -16.87 0.07 9.10
C HIS A 143 -16.47 -1.43 9.06
N PHE A 144 -15.32 -1.74 8.46
CA PHE A 144 -14.69 -3.07 8.47
C PHE A 144 -14.10 -3.50 9.83
N GLU A 145 -13.83 -2.58 10.76
CA GLU A 145 -13.08 -2.90 11.99
C GLU A 145 -13.93 -3.49 13.13
N ARG A 146 -15.27 -3.35 13.10
CA ARG A 146 -16.01 -3.37 14.36
C ARG A 146 -16.32 -4.75 14.96
N ASP A 147 -16.39 -5.85 14.20
CA ASP A 147 -16.83 -7.15 14.79
C ASP A 147 -16.25 -8.42 14.13
N GLY A 148 -15.17 -8.33 13.34
CA GLY A 148 -14.73 -9.49 12.51
C GLY A 148 -15.79 -9.95 11.49
N SER A 149 -16.85 -9.15 11.35
CA SER A 149 -17.90 -9.25 10.34
C SER A 149 -17.93 -7.92 9.58
N VAL A 150 -17.93 -8.01 8.26
CA VAL A 150 -18.02 -6.87 7.36
C VAL A 150 -19.43 -6.28 7.49
N SER A 151 -19.60 -5.34 8.40
CA SER A 151 -20.82 -4.54 8.53
C SER A 151 -20.84 -3.51 7.41
N ARG A 152 -21.36 -3.89 6.23
CA ARG A 152 -21.61 -2.95 5.13
C ARG A 152 -22.60 -1.89 5.63
N SER A 153 -22.20 -0.62 5.68
CA SER A 153 -23.06 0.53 6.03
C SER A 153 -24.21 0.74 5.02
N GLY A 154 -24.26 -0.05 3.96
CA GLY A 154 -25.25 0.00 2.89
C GLY A 154 -24.80 0.82 1.69
N GLU A 155 -23.84 1.74 1.87
CA GLU A 155 -23.24 2.51 0.80
C GLU A 155 -21.91 1.89 0.40
N GLU A 156 -21.79 1.49 -0.87
CA GLU A 156 -20.56 0.91 -1.42
C GLU A 156 -19.46 1.96 -1.60
N HIS A 157 -19.82 3.24 -1.66
CA HIS A 157 -18.87 4.33 -1.85
C HIS A 157 -19.36 5.64 -1.22
N GLU A 158 -18.54 6.32 -0.42
CA GLU A 158 -18.91 7.56 0.27
C GLU A 158 -17.69 8.42 0.64
N PHE A 159 -17.91 9.73 0.83
CA PHE A 159 -16.91 10.60 1.45
C PHE A 159 -16.92 10.40 2.96
N VAL A 160 -15.75 10.09 3.53
CA VAL A 160 -15.62 9.78 4.95
C VAL A 160 -14.68 10.74 5.66
N GLU A 161 -14.80 10.87 6.98
CA GLU A 161 -13.83 11.64 7.75
C GLU A 161 -12.48 10.91 7.89
N LYS A 162 -12.50 9.58 7.96
CA LYS A 162 -11.33 8.74 8.22
C LYS A 162 -11.40 7.42 7.47
N LEU A 163 -10.28 7.05 6.86
CA LEU A 163 -10.07 5.74 6.27
C LEU A 163 -9.47 4.76 7.28
N LEU A 164 -9.54 3.48 6.93
CA LEU A 164 -8.83 2.41 7.62
C LEU A 164 -7.33 2.46 7.26
N PRO A 165 -6.41 2.49 8.25
CA PRO A 165 -4.98 2.36 8.02
C PRO A 165 -4.59 1.17 7.14
N GLY A 166 -3.55 1.30 6.33
CA GLY A 166 -3.08 0.22 5.45
C GLY A 166 -4.01 -0.12 4.29
N THR A 167 -5.03 0.72 4.03
CA THR A 167 -5.92 0.58 2.86
C THR A 167 -5.89 1.79 1.93
N ALA A 168 -5.24 2.87 2.34
CA ALA A 168 -5.28 4.14 1.64
C ALA A 168 -4.40 4.14 0.38
N MET A 169 -4.89 4.77 -0.67
CA MET A 169 -4.18 5.11 -1.90
C MET A 169 -4.19 6.62 -2.07
N THR A 170 -3.08 7.16 -2.58
CA THR A 170 -2.90 8.59 -2.85
C THR A 170 -2.01 8.79 -4.08
N SER A 171 -1.94 10.01 -4.60
CA SER A 171 -0.95 10.35 -5.63
C SER A 171 0.46 10.45 -5.04
N LEU A 172 1.47 10.07 -5.83
CA LEU A 172 2.88 10.18 -5.50
C LEU A 172 3.24 11.63 -5.16
N SER A 173 2.79 12.60 -5.96
CA SER A 173 3.05 14.03 -5.71
C SER A 173 2.47 14.50 -4.38
N LEU A 174 1.29 14.01 -3.98
CA LEU A 174 0.72 14.35 -2.67
C LEU A 174 1.51 13.68 -1.55
N LEU A 175 1.92 12.42 -1.73
CA LEU A 175 2.76 11.72 -0.76
C LEU A 175 4.10 12.44 -0.57
N GLU A 176 4.83 12.75 -1.64
CA GLU A 176 6.09 13.52 -1.60
C GLU A 176 5.91 14.86 -0.89
N HIS A 177 4.82 15.58 -1.18
CA HIS A 177 4.49 16.81 -0.49
C HIS A 177 4.35 16.57 1.02
N ILE A 178 3.53 15.60 1.44
CA ILE A 178 3.35 15.23 2.86
C ILE A 178 4.69 14.86 3.52
N CYS A 179 5.53 14.10 2.84
CA CYS A 179 6.84 13.67 3.34
C CYS A 179 7.84 14.83 3.48
N SER A 180 7.67 15.91 2.73
CA SER A 180 8.49 17.12 2.84
C SER A 180 8.09 18.04 4.00
N LEU A 181 6.90 17.84 4.58
CA LEU A 181 6.39 18.70 5.66
C LEU A 181 7.09 18.37 6.99
N ARG A 182 7.41 19.42 7.75
CA ARG A 182 7.95 19.29 9.12
C ARG A 182 6.91 18.81 10.12
N GLU A 183 5.64 19.16 9.87
CA GLU A 183 4.49 18.78 10.68
C GLU A 183 3.41 18.21 9.76
N LEU A 184 2.81 17.09 10.16
CA LEU A 184 1.75 16.47 9.38
C LEU A 184 0.48 17.33 9.47
N PRO A 185 -0.16 17.64 8.33
CA PRO A 185 -1.41 18.37 8.34
C PRO A 185 -2.49 17.53 9.04
N PRO A 186 -3.49 18.17 9.68
CA PRO A 186 -4.61 17.44 10.25
C PRO A 186 -5.31 16.67 9.12
N THR A 187 -5.72 15.43 9.40
CA THR A 187 -6.30 14.53 8.40
C THR A 187 -7.56 15.11 7.73
N THR A 188 -8.26 16.02 8.39
CA THR A 188 -9.42 16.76 7.86
C THR A 188 -9.07 17.70 6.70
N SER A 189 -7.78 17.92 6.41
CA SER A 189 -7.32 18.74 5.29
C SER A 189 -7.44 18.03 3.94
N PHE A 190 -7.70 16.72 3.95
CA PHE A 190 -7.80 15.89 2.76
C PHE A 190 -9.24 15.39 2.55
N LYS A 191 -9.65 15.32 1.29
CA LYS A 191 -10.93 14.70 0.90
C LYS A 191 -10.72 13.20 0.84
N HIS A 192 -11.26 12.47 1.81
CA HIS A 192 -11.19 11.03 1.84
C HIS A 192 -12.44 10.40 1.21
N TYR A 193 -12.24 9.38 0.38
CA TYR A 193 -13.33 8.62 -0.20
C TYR A 193 -13.13 7.13 0.09
N ALA A 194 -14.16 6.48 0.62
CA ALA A 194 -14.18 5.06 0.88
C ALA A 194 -14.79 4.29 -0.28
N THR A 195 -14.24 3.11 -0.56
CA THR A 195 -14.68 2.19 -1.61
C THR A 195 -14.92 0.82 -0.99
N ASP A 196 -16.10 0.58 -0.43
CA ASP A 196 -16.40 -0.61 0.38
C ASP A 196 -17.02 -1.77 -0.43
N ARG A 197 -17.03 -1.64 -1.77
CA ARG A 197 -17.64 -2.59 -2.72
C ARG A 197 -17.07 -4.00 -2.63
N TYR A 198 -15.75 -4.12 -2.54
CA TYR A 198 -15.04 -5.40 -2.51
C TYR A 198 -14.48 -5.74 -1.14
N ASP A 199 -14.54 -7.04 -0.83
CA ASP A 199 -14.13 -7.60 0.44
C ASP A 199 -12.63 -7.38 0.68
N PHE A 200 -12.32 -7.01 1.91
CA PHE A 200 -10.99 -6.88 2.48
C PHE A 200 -11.05 -7.47 3.89
N ALA A 201 -10.06 -8.29 4.25
CA ALA A 201 -10.04 -8.97 5.55
C ALA A 201 -8.82 -8.56 6.37
N ILE A 202 -9.10 -8.06 7.58
CA ILE A 202 -8.11 -7.84 8.64
C ILE A 202 -8.02 -9.15 9.44
N LYS A 203 -6.85 -9.80 9.44
CA LYS A 203 -6.56 -10.95 10.31
C LYS A 203 -5.85 -10.55 11.59
#